data_AF-A0A285ICY6-F1
#
_entry.id   AF-A0A285ICY6-F1
#
_cell.length_a   1.000
_cell.length_b   1.000
_cell.length_c   1.000
_cell.angle_alpha   90.00
_cell.angle_beta   90.00
_cell.angle_gamma   90.00
#
_symmetry.space_group_name_H-M   'P 1'
#
loop_
_entity.id
_entity.type
_entity.pdbx_description
1 polymer ?
#
loop_
_entity_poly.entity_id
_entity_poly.type
_entity_poly.pdbx_seq_one_letter_code
_entity_poly.pdbx_strand_id
1 'polypeptide(L)' 'MAKELTNLYQVGKSEGISEGMVKVAKKLLKKNMDIDDIVEVTELSREEIKRIKEQAQH' A
#
# COMPACT_ATOMS: atom_id res chain seq x y z
N MET A 1 -8.92 28.99 2.74
CA MET A 1 -10.23 28.49 2.26
C MET A 1 -10.06 27.57 1.04
N ALA A 2 -10.09 28.05 -0.22
CA ALA A 2 -10.06 27.15 -1.40
C ALA A 2 -8.78 26.30 -1.52
N LYS A 3 -7.60 26.91 -1.27
CA LYS A 3 -6.30 26.23 -1.33
C LYS A 3 -6.13 25.14 -0.25
N GLU A 4 -6.68 25.36 0.95
CA GLU A 4 -6.62 24.38 2.04
C GLU A 4 -7.50 23.16 1.77
N LEU A 5 -8.70 23.38 1.21
CA LEU A 5 -9.59 22.30 0.80
C LEU A 5 -8.97 21.44 -0.30
N THR A 6 -8.29 22.06 -1.28
CA THR A 6 -7.55 21.33 -2.31
C THR A 6 -6.43 20.49 -1.70
N ASN A 7 -5.68 21.03 -0.73
CA ASN A 7 -4.62 20.29 -0.05
C ASN A 7 -5.17 19.08 0.71
N LEU A 8 -6.24 19.25 1.50
CA LEU A 8 -6.87 18.15 2.25
C LEU A 8 -7.39 17.06 1.32
N TYR A 9 -7.98 17.44 0.18
CA TYR A 9 -8.42 16.47 -0.83
C TYR A 9 -7.27 15.67 -1.43
N GLN A 10 -6.15 16.33 -1.77
CA GLN A 10 -4.98 15.62 -2.32
C GLN A 10 -4.34 14.69 -1.29
N VAL A 11 -4.27 15.11 -0.02
CA VAL A 11 -3.79 14.26 1.08
C VAL A 11 -4.68 13.02 1.21
N GLY A 12 -6.00 13.20 1.35
CA GLY A 12 -6.92 12.06 1.49
C GLY A 12 -6.92 11.13 0.27
N LYS A 13 -6.79 11.67 -0.95
CA LYS A 13 -6.62 10.87 -2.17
C LYS A 13 -5.33 10.04 -2.12
N SER A 14 -4.21 10.65 -1.71
CA SER A 14 -2.91 9.97 -1.60
C SER A 14 -2.92 8.89 -0.53
N GLU A 15 -3.51 9.17 0.64
CA GLU A 15 -3.66 8.21 1.74
C GLU A 15 -4.51 7.01 1.29
N GLY A 16 -5.65 7.26 0.64
CA GLY A 16 -6.52 6.18 0.15
C GLY A 16 -5.85 5.29 -0.90
N ILE A 17 -5.02 5.86 -1.79
CA ILE A 17 -4.23 5.06 -2.75
C ILE A 17 -3.23 4.17 -1.99
N SER A 18 -2.49 4.73 -1.04
CA SER A 18 -1.50 4.00 -0.24
C SER A 18 -2.12 2.86 0.58
N GLU A 19 -3.21 3.15 1.31
CA GLU A 19 -3.96 2.14 2.05
C GLU A 19 -4.51 1.03 1.15
N GLY A 20 -4.98 1.40 -0.05
CA GLY A 20 -5.42 0.48 -1.08
C GLY A 20 -4.31 -0.48 -1.52
N MET A 21 -3.12 0.03 -1.81
CA MET A 21 -1.97 -0.79 -2.22
C MET A 21 -1.52 -1.73 -1.11
N VAL A 22 -1.47 -1.28 0.15
CA VAL A 22 -1.18 -2.13 1.31
C VAL A 22 -2.21 -3.27 1.44
N LYS A 23 -3.50 -3.00 1.21
CA LYS A 23 -4.55 -4.02 1.25
C LYS A 23 -4.40 -5.04 0.12
N VAL A 24 -4.00 -4.59 -1.07
CA VAL A 24 -3.70 -5.48 -2.21
C VAL A 24 -2.50 -6.36 -1.89
N ALA A 25 -1.37 -5.78 -1.47
CA ALA A 25 -0.16 -6.50 -1.06
C ALA A 25 -0.47 -7.60 -0.04
N LYS A 26 -1.25 -7.30 1.02
CA LYS A 26 -1.70 -8.30 2.01
C LYS A 26 -2.44 -9.48 1.38
N LYS A 27 -3.33 -9.22 0.40
CA LYS A 27 -4.08 -10.28 -0.28
C LYS A 27 -3.19 -11.11 -1.21
N LEU A 28 -2.22 -10.50 -1.88
CA LEU A 28 -1.27 -11.19 -2.75
C LEU A 28 -0.32 -12.09 -1.94
N LEU A 29 0.19 -11.58 -0.81
CA LEU A 29 0.98 -12.37 0.14
C LEU A 29 0.20 -13.59 0.65
N LYS A 30 -1.09 -13.43 1.00
CA LYS A 30 -1.97 -14.55 1.39
C LYS A 30 -2.18 -15.59 0.29
N LYS A 31 -1.96 -15.22 -0.97
CA LYS A 31 -2.01 -16.12 -2.12
C LYS A 31 -0.65 -16.77 -2.43
N ASN A 32 0.34 -16.61 -1.56
CA ASN A 32 1.72 -17.07 -1.77
C ASN A 32 2.35 -16.53 -3.08
N MET A 33 1.97 -15.32 -3.51
CA MET A 33 2.64 -14.64 -4.62
C MET A 33 4.04 -14.21 -4.19
N ASP A 34 4.98 -14.18 -5.13
CA ASP A 34 6.36 -13.80 -4.86
C ASP A 34 6.47 -12.30 -4.49
N ILE A 35 7.46 -11.97 -3.66
CA ILE A 35 7.67 -10.59 -3.20
C ILE A 35 7.99 -9.67 -4.38
N ASP A 36 8.71 -10.15 -5.39
CA ASP A 36 9.19 -9.32 -6.50
C ASP A 36 8.02 -8.96 -7.42
N ASP A 37 7.14 -9.92 -7.70
CA ASP A 37 5.89 -9.69 -8.43
C ASP A 37 4.98 -8.70 -7.69
N ILE A 38 4.90 -8.81 -6.36
CA ILE A 38 4.07 -7.92 -5.54
C ILE A 38 4.61 -6.48 -5.58
N VAL A 39 5.94 -6.32 -5.54
CA VAL A 39 6.61 -5.02 -5.66
C VAL A 39 6.30 -4.38 -7.01
N GLU A 40 6.34 -5.16 -8.10
CA GLU A 40 6.00 -4.67 -9.43
C GLU A 40 4.53 -4.21 -9.54
N VAL A 41 3.60 -4.97 -8.94
CA VAL A 41 2.16 -4.67 -9.03
C VAL A 41 1.73 -3.51 -8.12
N THR A 42 2.32 -3.42 -6.93
CA THR A 42 1.87 -2.45 -5.90
C THR A 42 2.72 -1.20 -5.83
N GLU A 43 3.86 -1.17 -6.52
CA GLU A 43 4.88 -0.13 -6.47
C GLU A 43 5.41 0.16 -5.06
N LEU A 44 5.12 -0.71 -4.08
CA LEU A 44 5.65 -0.66 -2.73
C LEU A 44 7.07 -1.21 -2.70
N SER A 45 7.90 -0.70 -1.80
CA SER A 45 9.26 -1.23 -1.65
C SER A 45 9.25 -2.68 -1.13
N ARG A 46 10.30 -3.44 -1.48
CA ARG A 46 10.53 -4.79 -0.93
C ARG A 46 10.49 -4.81 0.60
N GLU A 47 10.99 -3.75 1.24
CA GLU A 47 10.98 -3.59 2.70
C GLU A 47 9.56 -3.44 3.26
N GLU A 48 8.72 -2.64 2.61
CA GLU A 48 7.31 -2.48 3.01
C GLU A 48 6.55 -3.79 2.87
N ILE A 49 6.75 -4.53 1.78
CA ILE A 49 6.13 -5.85 1.59
C ILE A 49 6.58 -6.84 2.67
N LYS A 50 7.85 -6.83 3.06
CA LYS A 50 8.35 -7.66 4.18
C LYS A 50 7.71 -7.28 5.52
N ARG A 51 7.64 -5.98 5.83
CA ARG A 51 6.96 -5.48 7.04
C ARG A 51 5.49 -5.91 7.08
N ILE A 52 4.79 -5.79 5.94
CA ILE A 52 3.40 -6.21 5.80
C ILE A 52 3.24 -7.72 6.03
N LYS A 53 4.17 -8.52 5.50
CA LYS A 53 4.19 -9.98 5.67
C LYS A 53 4.36 -10.35 7.15
N GLU A 54 5.32 -9.75 7.84
CA GLU A 54 5.57 -9.96 9.28
C GLU A 54 4.34 -9.58 10.13
N GLN A 55 3.73 -8.43 9.84
CA GLN A 55 2.52 -7.98 10.53
C GLN A 55 1.28 -8.85 10.29
N ALA A 56 1.24 -9.59 9.17
CA ALA A 56 0.11 -10.46 8.83
C ALA A 56 0.22 -11.88 9.43
N GLN A 57 1.38 -12.23 10.02
CA GLN A 57 1.63 -13.51 10.67
C GLN A 57 1.43 -13.50 12.20
N HIS A 58 1.21 -12.31 12.79
CA HIS A 58 0.75 -12.11 14.16
C HIS A 58 -0.77 -11.93 14.20
#